data_AF-A0A381FQP4-F1
#
_entry.id   AF-A0A381FQP4-F1
#
_cell.length_a   1.000
_cell.length_b   1.000
_cell.length_c   1.000
_cell.angle_alpha   90.00
_cell.angle_beta   90.00
_cell.angle_gamma   90.00
#
_symmetry.space_group_name_H-M   'P 1'
#
loop_
_entity.id
_entity.type
_entity.pdbx_description
1 polymer ?
#
loop_
_entity_poly.entity_id
_entity_poly.type
_entity_poly.pdbx_seq_one_letter_code
_entity_poly.pdbx_strand_id
1 'polypeptide(L)'
;MKSKTIKYIALLTLILFLNNCRALQKNSIEGTWKLSENFVDENPNVAYSKSTVQKIASERIITFNANETFDSNSDICNSESDTLKFSSGKYYKYKNKDGYYIVQPNQCVGISGSNILVRVKNKQLYLEYPSIGYNYQIFDKISKK
;
A
#
# COMPACT_ATOMS: atom_id res chain seq x y z
N MET A 1 35.13 37.61 21.22
CA MET A 1 33.77 37.09 21.51
C MET A 1 32.91 36.99 20.23
N LYS A 2 33.25 36.12 19.25
CA LYS A 2 32.45 35.99 18.00
C LYS A 2 32.31 34.57 17.43
N SER A 3 32.97 33.55 18.03
CA SER A 3 33.06 32.21 17.44
C SER A 3 31.91 31.26 17.84
N LYS A 4 31.33 31.40 19.04
CA LYS A 4 30.33 30.45 19.54
C LYS A 4 28.96 30.61 18.89
N THR A 5 28.51 31.85 18.63
CA THR A 5 27.16 32.14 18.12
C THR A 5 26.91 31.63 16.70
N ILE A 6 27.95 31.63 15.85
CA ILE A 6 27.86 31.15 14.46
C ILE A 6 27.66 29.62 14.41
N LYS A 7 28.28 28.88 15.35
CA LYS A 7 28.12 27.42 15.43
C LYS A 7 26.69 27.00 15.81
N TYR A 8 26.03 27.75 16.70
CA TYR A 8 24.65 27.45 17.10
C TYR A 8 23.64 27.74 15.98
N ILE A 9 23.84 28.78 15.17
CA ILE A 9 22.97 29.08 14.02
C ILE A 9 23.08 27.99 12.95
N ALA A 10 24.31 27.53 12.65
CA ALA A 10 24.53 26.42 11.71
C ALA A 10 23.96 25.08 12.20
N LEU A 11 23.98 24.83 13.51
CA LEU A 11 23.39 23.63 14.11
C LEU A 11 21.85 23.69 14.07
N LEU A 12 21.26 24.87 14.31
CA LEU A 12 19.81 25.05 14.28
C LEU A 12 19.24 24.91 12.87
N THR A 13 19.92 25.45 11.85
CA THR A 13 19.51 25.27 10.44
C THR A 13 19.64 23.82 10.02
N LEU A 14 20.71 23.11 10.39
CA LEU A 14 20.87 21.69 10.08
C LEU A 14 19.75 20.81 10.69
N ILE A 15 19.34 21.08 11.93
CA ILE A 15 18.23 20.37 12.58
C ILE A 15 16.88 20.65 11.88
N LEU A 16 16.64 21.89 11.44
CA LEU A 16 15.45 22.26 10.68
C LEU A 16 15.42 21.61 9.27
N PHE A 17 16.58 21.47 8.62
CA PHE A 17 16.70 20.73 7.36
C PHE A 17 16.45 19.22 7.54
N LEU A 18 16.97 18.61 8.62
CA LEU A 18 16.76 17.19 8.93
C LEU A 18 15.31 16.84 9.28
N ASN A 19 14.59 17.74 9.95
CA ASN A 19 13.18 17.54 10.30
C ASN A 19 12.25 17.65 9.08
N ASN A 20 12.55 18.54 8.13
CA ASN A 20 11.80 18.64 6.87
C ASN A 20 12.00 17.43 5.94
N CYS A 21 13.17 16.78 5.97
CA CYS A 21 13.39 15.54 5.20
C CYS A 21 12.58 14.34 5.72
N ARG A 22 12.21 14.32 7.01
CA ARG A 22 11.35 13.25 7.57
C ARG A 22 9.86 13.48 7.28
N ALA A 23 9.45 14.71 7.01
CA ALA A 23 8.05 15.11 6.78
C ALA A 23 7.54 14.80 5.35
N LEU A 24 8.37 14.23 4.48
CA LEU A 24 8.03 13.89 3.09
C LEU A 24 8.17 12.38 2.82
N GLN A 25 7.81 11.52 3.78
CA GLN A 25 7.47 10.14 3.45
C GLN A 25 6.10 10.12 2.75
N LYS A 26 6.11 10.43 1.46
CA LYS A 26 4.96 10.26 0.56
C LYS A 26 4.49 8.81 0.66
N ASN A 27 3.19 8.58 0.80
CA ASN A 27 2.60 7.24 0.82
C ASN A 27 2.69 6.62 -0.59
N SER A 28 3.89 6.20 -0.98
CA SER A 28 4.17 5.61 -2.29
C SER A 28 3.85 4.12 -2.30
N ILE A 29 3.11 3.70 -3.32
CA ILE A 29 2.79 2.30 -3.61
C ILE A 29 3.98 1.50 -4.14
N GLU A 30 4.99 2.16 -4.71
CA GLU A 30 6.15 1.49 -5.29
C GLU A 30 6.90 0.61 -4.28
N GLY A 31 7.29 -0.57 -4.73
CA GLY A 31 8.00 -1.56 -3.94
C GLY A 31 7.28 -2.91 -3.90
N THR A 32 7.85 -3.82 -3.10
CA THR A 32 7.35 -5.18 -2.93
C THR A 32 6.63 -5.30 -1.59
N TRP A 33 5.48 -5.96 -1.61
CA TRP A 33 4.54 -6.06 -0.50
C TRP A 33 4.16 -7.52 -0.29
N LYS A 34 4.16 -7.99 0.96
CA LYS A 34 3.79 -9.38 1.32
C LYS A 34 2.49 -9.36 2.12
N LEU A 35 1.54 -10.21 1.75
CA LEU A 35 0.27 -10.35 2.47
C LEU A 35 0.55 -10.77 3.91
N SER A 36 0.00 -10.03 4.88
CA SER A 36 0.20 -10.29 6.29
C SER A 36 -1.10 -10.43 7.07
N GLU A 37 -2.20 -9.81 6.63
CA GLU A 37 -3.49 -9.88 7.31
C GLU A 37 -4.67 -9.95 6.33
N ASN A 38 -5.69 -10.71 6.71
CA ASN A 38 -6.99 -10.75 6.03
C ASN A 38 -8.08 -10.14 6.93
N PHE A 39 -9.07 -9.50 6.31
CA PHE A 39 -10.32 -9.16 6.96
C PHE A 39 -11.12 -10.43 7.29
N VAL A 40 -11.70 -10.49 8.49
CA VAL A 40 -12.39 -11.70 9.00
C VAL A 40 -13.81 -11.46 9.52
N ASP A 41 -14.38 -10.25 9.37
CA ASP A 41 -15.76 -10.05 9.83
C ASP A 41 -16.76 -10.72 8.88
N GLU A 42 -17.70 -11.46 9.48
CA GLU A 42 -18.80 -12.11 8.76
C GLU A 42 -19.84 -11.10 8.24
N ASN A 43 -19.87 -9.89 8.79
CA ASN A 43 -20.77 -8.83 8.35
C ASN A 43 -20.08 -7.97 7.28
N PRO A 44 -20.49 -8.08 6.01
CA PRO A 44 -19.85 -7.38 4.89
C PRO A 44 -20.05 -5.86 4.93
N ASN A 45 -20.87 -5.34 5.86
CA ASN A 45 -21.20 -3.93 6.05
C ASN A 45 -20.46 -3.27 7.23
N VAL A 46 -19.55 -3.97 7.90
CA VAL A 46 -18.75 -3.39 9.00
C VAL A 46 -17.85 -2.30 8.45
N ALA A 47 -17.94 -1.10 9.03
CA ALA A 47 -17.07 0.00 8.66
C ALA A 47 -15.60 -0.33 8.95
N TYR A 48 -14.68 0.13 8.10
CA TYR A 48 -13.22 -0.06 8.24
C TYR A 48 -12.66 0.17 9.65
N SER A 49 -13.19 1.15 10.38
CA SER A 49 -12.72 1.50 11.74
C SER A 49 -13.15 0.52 12.83
N LYS A 50 -14.09 -0.37 12.51
CA LYS A 50 -14.64 -1.39 13.40
C LYS A 50 -14.31 -2.81 12.92
N SER A 51 -13.51 -2.91 11.86
CA SER A 51 -13.15 -4.18 11.24
C SER A 51 -12.23 -5.01 12.11
N THR A 52 -12.44 -6.32 12.12
CA THR A 52 -11.49 -7.29 12.65
C THR A 52 -10.61 -7.83 11.53
N VAL A 53 -9.31 -7.89 11.80
CA VAL A 53 -8.31 -8.49 10.90
C VAL A 53 -7.59 -9.62 11.61
N GLN A 54 -7.17 -10.63 10.85
CA GLN A 54 -6.40 -11.76 11.34
C GLN A 54 -5.05 -11.81 10.63
N LYS A 55 -3.98 -11.96 11.40
CA LYS A 55 -2.64 -12.25 10.86
C LYS A 55 -2.61 -13.62 10.24
N ILE A 56 -1.99 -13.72 9.07
CA ILE A 56 -1.89 -14.94 8.29
C ILE A 56 -0.44 -15.19 7.87
N ALA A 57 -0.09 -16.47 7.70
CA ALA A 57 1.11 -16.86 6.99
C ALA A 57 0.73 -17.03 5.52
N SER A 58 1.23 -16.15 4.65
CA SER A 58 0.99 -16.21 3.21
C SER A 58 2.28 -15.94 2.46
N GLU A 59 2.48 -16.61 1.33
CA GLU A 59 3.58 -16.31 0.39
C GLU A 59 3.15 -15.36 -0.73
N ARG A 60 1.94 -14.79 -0.63
CA ARG A 60 1.42 -13.83 -1.61
C ARG A 60 2.21 -12.53 -1.56
N ILE A 61 2.75 -12.15 -2.71
CA ILE A 61 3.61 -10.99 -2.91
C ILE A 61 3.11 -10.19 -4.11
N ILE A 62 3.04 -8.87 -3.95
CA ILE A 62 2.74 -7.92 -5.03
C ILE A 62 3.91 -6.94 -5.14
N THR A 63 4.40 -6.71 -6.35
CA THR A 63 5.42 -5.71 -6.65
C THR A 63 4.83 -4.63 -7.54
N PHE A 64 4.92 -3.38 -7.10
CA PHE A 64 4.55 -2.19 -7.88
C PHE A 64 5.82 -1.51 -8.37
N ASN A 65 5.93 -1.39 -9.70
CA ASN A 65 7.10 -0.89 -10.40
C ASN A 65 6.96 0.60 -10.73
N ALA A 66 8.05 1.35 -10.74
CA ALA A 66 8.05 2.80 -10.99
C ALA A 66 7.50 3.21 -12.38
N ASN A 67 7.37 2.27 -13.33
CA ASN A 67 6.79 2.49 -14.66
C ASN A 67 5.26 2.24 -14.69
N GLU A 68 4.58 2.32 -13.55
CA GLU A 68 3.12 2.19 -13.43
C GLU A 68 2.58 0.79 -13.75
N THR A 69 3.43 -0.25 -13.68
CA THR A 69 3.01 -1.65 -13.78
C THR A 69 3.11 -2.37 -12.45
N PHE A 70 2.42 -3.49 -12.33
CA PHE A 70 2.57 -4.38 -11.17
C PHE A 70 2.57 -5.85 -11.60
N ASP A 71 3.15 -6.67 -10.73
CA ASP A 71 3.20 -8.12 -10.84
C ASP A 71 2.90 -8.74 -9.48
N SER A 72 2.15 -9.84 -9.46
CA SER A 72 1.77 -10.60 -8.28
C SER A 72 1.95 -12.08 -8.53
N ASN A 73 2.45 -12.80 -7.53
CA ASN A 73 2.59 -14.26 -7.60
C ASN A 73 1.28 -15.02 -7.32
N SER A 74 0.17 -14.31 -7.12
CA SER A 74 -1.16 -14.86 -6.87
C SER A 74 -2.25 -14.07 -7.59
N ASP A 75 -3.49 -14.58 -7.55
CA ASP A 75 -4.64 -13.86 -8.08
C ASP A 75 -4.91 -12.67 -7.16
N ILE A 76 -5.15 -11.50 -7.75
CA ILE A 76 -5.56 -10.30 -6.99
C ILE A 76 -6.99 -9.90 -7.30
N CYS A 77 -7.71 -10.64 -8.14
CA CYS A 77 -9.11 -10.37 -8.49
C CYS A 77 -10.10 -10.76 -7.40
N ASN A 78 -9.67 -11.57 -6.42
CA ASN A 78 -10.47 -11.98 -5.27
C ASN A 78 -9.63 -11.89 -3.98
N SER A 79 -10.32 -11.98 -2.84
CA SER A 79 -9.71 -11.97 -1.51
C SER A 79 -9.16 -13.33 -1.07
N GLU A 80 -9.16 -14.34 -1.95
CA GLU A 80 -8.63 -15.66 -1.61
C GLU A 80 -7.10 -15.61 -1.57
N SER A 81 -6.51 -16.16 -0.51
CA SER A 81 -5.06 -16.10 -0.29
C SER A 81 -4.28 -17.20 -1.02
N ASP A 82 -4.95 -18.26 -1.48
CA ASP A 82 -4.31 -19.55 -1.77
C ASP A 82 -4.21 -19.89 -3.25
N THR A 83 -4.57 -18.96 -4.15
CA THR A 83 -4.55 -19.20 -5.59
C THR A 83 -3.18 -18.85 -6.18
N LEU A 84 -2.40 -19.86 -6.58
CA LEU A 84 -1.15 -19.73 -7.35
C LEU A 84 -1.41 -19.34 -8.81
N LYS A 85 -2.13 -18.24 -9.02
CA LYS A 85 -2.49 -17.75 -10.34
C LYS A 85 -1.94 -16.34 -10.51
N PHE A 86 -0.81 -16.22 -11.18
CA PHE A 86 -0.14 -14.93 -11.40
C PHE A 86 -1.10 -13.87 -11.95
N SER A 87 -0.96 -12.65 -11.42
CA SER A 87 -1.67 -11.49 -11.92
C SER A 87 -0.72 -10.33 -12.16
N SER A 88 -1.05 -9.49 -13.13
CA SER A 88 -0.22 -8.37 -13.55
C SER A 88 -1.08 -7.32 -14.23
N GLY A 89 -0.56 -6.10 -14.37
CA GLY A 89 -1.30 -5.04 -15.02
C GLY A 89 -0.71 -3.67 -14.74
N LYS A 90 -1.60 -2.68 -14.68
CA LYS A 90 -1.23 -1.28 -14.48
C LYS A 90 -1.80 -0.73 -13.19
N TYR A 91 -1.17 0.31 -12.68
CA TYR A 91 -1.73 1.09 -11.59
C TYR A 91 -1.56 2.59 -11.85
N TYR A 92 -2.42 3.41 -11.26
CA TYR A 92 -2.32 4.86 -11.36
C TYR A 92 -2.85 5.54 -10.11
N LYS A 93 -2.41 6.77 -9.86
CA LYS A 93 -2.83 7.54 -8.70
C LYS A 93 -4.32 7.93 -8.80
N TYR A 94 -5.08 7.72 -7.74
CA TYR A 94 -6.51 8.06 -7.71
C TYR A 94 -6.73 9.54 -7.38
N LYS A 95 -7.26 10.32 -8.33
CA LYS A 95 -7.72 11.72 -8.15
C LYS A 95 -6.72 12.61 -7.38
N ASN A 96 -5.41 12.41 -7.59
CA ASN A 96 -4.33 13.10 -6.88
C ASN A 96 -4.30 12.94 -5.34
N LYS A 97 -5.14 12.08 -4.75
CA LYS A 97 -5.19 11.83 -3.31
C LYS A 97 -3.95 11.05 -2.87
N ASP A 98 -3.23 11.56 -1.87
CA ASP A 98 -1.99 10.92 -1.40
C ASP A 98 -2.27 9.53 -0.81
N GLY A 99 -1.49 8.53 -1.22
CA GLY A 99 -1.66 7.15 -0.78
C GLY A 99 -2.87 6.43 -1.38
N TYR A 100 -3.59 6.96 -2.37
CA TYR A 100 -4.69 6.24 -3.03
C TYR A 100 -4.36 5.97 -4.50
N TYR A 101 -4.60 4.73 -4.91
CA TYR A 101 -4.26 4.21 -6.22
C TYR A 101 -5.39 3.34 -6.75
N ILE A 102 -5.48 3.24 -8.06
CA ILE A 102 -6.30 2.26 -8.74
C ILE A 102 -5.38 1.24 -9.38
N VAL A 103 -5.67 -0.03 -9.18
CA VAL A 103 -5.00 -1.16 -9.82
C VAL A 103 -5.94 -1.77 -10.85
N GLN A 104 -5.42 -2.01 -12.04
CA GLN A 104 -6.11 -2.60 -13.18
C GLN A 104 -5.39 -3.90 -13.57
N PRO A 105 -5.82 -5.04 -13.03
CA PRO A 105 -5.24 -6.33 -13.39
C PRO A 105 -5.74 -6.76 -14.77
N ASN A 106 -4.87 -7.32 -15.58
CA ASN A 106 -5.22 -7.84 -16.90
C ASN A 106 -6.13 -9.09 -16.82
N GLN A 107 -6.08 -9.80 -15.69
CA GLN A 107 -6.72 -11.10 -15.48
C GLN A 107 -8.16 -11.00 -14.94
N CYS A 108 -8.61 -9.83 -14.47
CA CYS A 108 -9.96 -9.65 -13.90
C CYS A 108 -11.03 -9.36 -14.99
N VAL A 109 -11.11 -10.22 -16.00
CA VAL A 109 -12.04 -10.05 -17.13
C VAL A 109 -13.47 -10.46 -16.70
N GLY A 110 -14.48 -9.62 -16.97
CA GLY A 110 -15.89 -9.93 -16.71
C GLY A 110 -16.45 -9.39 -15.39
N ILE A 111 -15.60 -9.05 -14.41
CA ILE A 111 -15.96 -8.17 -13.29
C ILE A 111 -15.77 -6.72 -13.77
N SER A 112 -16.40 -6.32 -14.87
CA SER A 112 -16.32 -5.00 -15.52
C SER A 112 -15.09 -4.13 -15.18
N GLY A 113 -13.90 -4.46 -15.71
CA GLY A 113 -12.73 -3.58 -15.61
C GLY A 113 -12.44 -3.07 -14.20
N SER A 114 -12.57 -3.96 -13.20
CA SER A 114 -12.64 -3.59 -11.78
C SER A 114 -11.34 -2.96 -11.33
N ASN A 115 -11.34 -1.65 -11.40
CA ASN A 115 -10.43 -0.77 -10.70
C ASN A 115 -10.43 -1.15 -9.22
N ILE A 116 -9.40 -1.88 -8.80
CA ILE A 116 -9.21 -2.23 -7.39
C ILE A 116 -8.65 -1.01 -6.70
N LEU A 117 -9.34 -0.54 -5.66
CA LEU A 117 -8.84 0.57 -4.86
C LEU A 117 -7.72 0.04 -3.96
N VAL A 118 -6.56 0.69 -4.07
CA VAL A 118 -5.43 0.45 -3.17
C VAL A 118 -5.17 1.70 -2.35
N ARG A 119 -5.02 1.52 -1.05
CA ARG A 119 -4.59 2.56 -0.14
C ARG A 119 -3.24 2.20 0.48
N VAL A 120 -2.32 3.14 0.51
CA VAL A 120 -1.04 3.03 1.21
C VAL A 120 -1.06 3.99 2.38
N LYS A 121 -0.84 3.46 3.58
CA LYS A 121 -0.78 4.25 4.81
C LYS A 121 0.12 3.55 5.82
N ASN A 122 0.96 4.30 6.52
CA ASN A 122 1.82 3.77 7.60
C ASN A 122 2.68 2.57 7.17
N LYS A 123 3.20 2.58 5.93
CA LYS A 123 3.97 1.47 5.33
C LYS A 123 3.20 0.15 5.17
N GLN A 124 1.87 0.22 5.19
CA GLN A 124 0.98 -0.87 4.85
C GLN A 124 0.22 -0.54 3.57
N LEU A 125 -0.07 -1.58 2.81
CA LEU A 125 -0.88 -1.52 1.61
C LEU A 125 -2.20 -2.25 1.88
N TYR A 126 -3.31 -1.56 1.66
CA TYR A 126 -4.67 -2.07 1.79
C TYR A 126 -5.21 -2.30 0.38
N LEU A 127 -5.50 -3.56 0.05
CA LEU A 127 -6.12 -3.96 -1.22
C LEU A 127 -7.62 -4.14 -0.96
N GLU A 128 -8.44 -3.24 -1.48
CA GLU A 128 -9.87 -3.16 -1.16
C GLU A 128 -10.73 -3.78 -2.28
N TYR A 129 -11.68 -4.63 -1.91
CA TYR A 129 -12.50 -5.42 -2.84
C TYR A 129 -13.98 -5.01 -2.82
N PRO A 130 -14.35 -3.84 -3.37
CA PRO A 130 -15.70 -3.30 -3.24
C PRO A 130 -16.79 -4.15 -3.91
N SER A 131 -16.43 -4.98 -4.89
CA SER A 131 -17.36 -5.87 -5.60
C SER A 131 -17.91 -7.02 -4.75
N ILE A 132 -17.30 -7.30 -3.60
CA ILE A 132 -17.66 -8.43 -2.71
C ILE A 132 -17.88 -7.98 -1.25
N GLY A 133 -18.14 -6.68 -1.01
CA GLY A 133 -18.37 -6.09 0.32
C GLY A 133 -17.24 -5.16 0.78
N TYR A 134 -17.26 -4.71 2.05
CA TYR A 134 -16.15 -3.96 2.66
C TYR A 134 -14.97 -4.88 3.06
N ASN A 135 -14.57 -5.79 2.15
CA ASN A 135 -13.48 -6.73 2.38
C ASN A 135 -12.16 -6.14 1.87
N TYR A 136 -11.08 -6.38 2.60
CA TYR A 136 -9.75 -5.92 2.24
C TYR A 136 -8.66 -6.84 2.79
N GLN A 137 -7.50 -6.77 2.16
CA GLN A 137 -6.29 -7.45 2.59
C GLN A 137 -5.21 -6.43 2.93
N ILE A 138 -4.40 -6.73 3.94
CA ILE A 138 -3.29 -5.87 4.37
C ILE A 138 -1.96 -6.52 4.02
N PHE A 139 -1.10 -5.76 3.38
CA PHE A 139 0.25 -6.15 3.01
C PHE A 139 1.27 -5.26 3.69
N ASP A 140 2.32 -5.88 4.21
CA ASP A 140 3.46 -5.17 4.75
C ASP A 140 4.56 -5.02 3.69
N LYS A 141 5.22 -3.86 3.69
CA LYS A 141 6.31 -3.59 2.77
C LYS A 141 7.51 -4.48 3.08
N ILE A 142 7.99 -5.22 2.08
CA ILE A 142 9.25 -5.95 2.19
C ILE A 142 10.38 -4.92 2.14
N SER A 143 11.06 -4.73 3.28
CA SER A 143 12.28 -3.92 3.32
C SER A 143 13.43 -4.75 2.76
N LYS A 144 14.16 -4.23 1.77
CA LYS A 144 15.46 -4.79 1.41
C LYS A 144 16.37 -4.66 2.64
N LYS A 145 16.86 -5.79 3.15
CA LYS A 145 17.92 -5.83 4.16
C LYS A 145 19.22 -5.32 3.56
#